data_AF-I6NDZ1-F1
#
_entry.id   AF-I6NDZ1-F1
#
_cell.length_a   1.000
_cell.length_b   1.000
_cell.length_c   1.000
_cell.angle_alpha   90.00
_cell.angle_beta   90.00
_cell.angle_gamma   90.00
#
_symmetry.space_group_name_H-M   'P 1'
#
loop_
_entity.id
_entity.type
_entity.pdbx_description
1 polymer ?
#
loop_
_entity_poly.entity_id
_entity_poly.type
_entity_poly.pdbx_seq_one_letter_code
_entity_poly.pdbx_strand_id
1 'polypeptide(L)'
;MEPKEKDINYSKLLCNLVTDAYSLNEVVVSFLYQLFPRDLFVRAFSLLESGNMFIYIWNDEKYTQLIQATEVAENVHGTKATDVGIGDPNRQYRSCGNAADYPEEEPEGSHSEQLGLQIAAFYENRQQLLYRLIIKEEHEDDSPIYVDLDHWFCSCDEFNGLLHDAASSPTFHSKEELTSSYTENTDNQDSFARLGTLDLTGIFIKHEKLMCSHLLAFAILLQTHEKILRYFSKGPSTQIFMINICSTDEWLKLHLNIV
;
A
#
# COMPACT_ATOMS: atom_id res chain seq x y z
N MET A 1 -1.72 -4.58 -32.60
CA MET A 1 -1.25 -3.42 -31.84
C MET A 1 0.18 -3.74 -31.43
N GLU A 2 1.16 -2.98 -31.91
CA GLU A 2 2.57 -3.25 -31.57
C GLU A 2 2.83 -2.78 -30.14
N PRO A 3 3.40 -3.64 -29.27
CA PRO A 3 3.76 -3.24 -27.91
C PRO A 3 4.87 -2.18 -27.97
N LYS A 4 4.70 -1.10 -27.20
CA LYS A 4 5.73 -0.09 -27.02
C LYS A 4 6.63 -0.46 -25.85
N GLU A 5 7.90 -0.08 -25.87
CA GLU A 5 8.74 -0.16 -24.67
C GLU A 5 8.35 0.92 -23.66
N LYS A 6 8.45 0.62 -22.37
CA LYS A 6 8.22 1.60 -21.30
C LYS A 6 9.55 2.29 -21.00
N ASP A 7 9.64 3.59 -21.28
CA ASP A 7 10.89 4.37 -21.19
C ASP A 7 11.44 4.48 -19.74
N ILE A 8 10.57 4.38 -18.72
CA ILE A 8 10.95 4.47 -17.30
C ILE A 8 10.23 3.40 -16.47
N ASN A 9 10.99 2.67 -15.65
CA ASN A 9 10.45 1.76 -14.64
C ASN A 9 10.23 2.52 -13.31
N TYR A 10 8.98 2.93 -13.05
CA TYR A 10 8.65 3.75 -11.90
C TYR A 10 8.78 2.98 -10.58
N SER A 11 8.46 1.69 -10.55
CA SER A 11 8.63 0.87 -9.34
C SER A 11 10.09 0.83 -8.89
N LYS A 12 11.03 0.62 -9.82
CA LYS A 12 12.47 0.63 -9.52
C LYS A 12 12.95 2.02 -9.08
N LEU A 13 12.49 3.08 -9.74
CA LEU A 13 12.86 4.45 -9.39
C LEU A 13 12.37 4.82 -7.98
N LEU A 14 11.08 4.62 -7.70
CA LEU A 14 10.46 4.97 -6.42
C LEU A 14 10.95 4.07 -5.28
N CYS A 15 11.36 2.83 -5.57
CA CYS A 15 12.04 1.97 -4.59
C CYS A 15 13.35 2.58 -4.07
N ASN A 16 14.01 3.47 -4.83
CA ASN A 16 15.22 4.16 -4.38
C ASN A 16 14.95 5.38 -3.48
N LEU A 17 13.68 5.68 -3.16
CA LEU A 17 13.29 6.74 -2.24
C LEU A 17 13.85 6.49 -0.84
N VAL A 18 13.93 5.23 -0.42
CA VAL A 18 14.54 4.82 0.85
C VAL A 18 15.80 4.00 0.56
N THR A 19 16.91 4.42 1.16
CA THR A 19 18.20 3.73 1.06
C THR A 19 18.20 2.43 1.87
N ASP A 20 19.21 1.58 1.65
CA ASP A 20 19.37 0.34 2.42
C ASP A 20 19.69 0.60 3.90
N ALA A 21 20.14 1.82 4.23
CA ALA A 21 20.34 2.29 5.60
C ALA A 21 19.03 2.76 6.26
N TYR A 22 17.86 2.52 5.64
CA TYR A 22 16.55 2.99 6.10
C TYR A 22 16.51 4.51 6.33
N SER A 23 17.13 5.27 5.43
CA SER A 23 17.06 6.73 5.39
C SER A 23 16.47 7.22 4.06
N LEU A 24 15.88 8.41 4.07
CA LEU A 24 15.38 9.04 2.86
C LEU A 24 16.53 9.43 1.93
N ASN A 25 16.36 9.14 0.64
CA ASN A 25 17.32 9.50 -0.39
C ASN A 25 16.99 10.88 -0.97
N GLU A 26 17.58 11.93 -0.39
CA GLU A 26 17.34 13.34 -0.77
C GLU A 26 17.59 13.65 -2.25
N VAL A 27 18.52 12.93 -2.90
CA VAL A 27 18.81 13.08 -4.33
C VAL A 27 17.62 12.57 -5.16
N VAL A 28 17.08 11.41 -4.78
CA VAL A 28 15.91 10.84 -5.45
C VAL A 28 14.68 11.69 -5.18
N VAL A 29 14.46 12.15 -3.95
CA VAL A 29 13.39 13.09 -3.59
C VAL A 29 13.43 14.33 -4.48
N SER A 30 14.61 14.96 -4.60
CA SER A 30 14.81 16.15 -5.44
C SER A 30 14.51 15.88 -6.92
N PHE A 31 14.88 14.70 -7.42
CA PHE A 31 14.57 14.28 -8.79
C PHE A 31 13.06 14.06 -8.99
N LEU A 32 12.38 13.42 -8.05
CA LEU A 32 10.95 13.12 -8.12
C LEU A 32 10.09 14.39 -8.07
N TYR A 33 10.54 15.46 -7.38
CA TYR A 33 9.89 16.77 -7.44
C TYR A 33 9.85 17.36 -8.86
N GLN A 34 10.86 17.08 -9.68
CA GLN A 34 10.91 17.56 -11.07
C GLN A 34 10.21 16.62 -12.05
N LEU A 35 10.08 15.34 -11.70
CA LEU A 35 9.54 14.31 -12.60
C LEU A 35 8.02 14.36 -12.70
N PHE A 36 7.31 14.58 -11.58
CA PHE A 36 5.85 14.57 -11.55
C PHE A 36 5.28 15.99 -11.72
N PRO A 37 4.32 16.20 -12.65
CA PRO A 37 3.74 17.52 -12.88
C PRO A 37 2.81 17.93 -11.74
N ARG A 38 2.37 19.20 -11.74
CA ARG A 38 1.34 19.74 -10.82
C ARG A 38 1.67 19.53 -9.34
N ASP A 39 2.96 19.60 -9.02
CA ASP A 39 3.50 19.35 -7.67
C ASP A 39 2.98 18.03 -7.06
N LEU A 40 2.65 17.04 -7.90
CA LEU A 40 2.02 15.80 -7.46
C LEU A 40 2.88 15.06 -6.44
N PHE A 41 4.20 15.03 -6.65
CA PHE A 41 5.10 14.38 -5.72
C PHE A 41 5.21 15.16 -4.40
N VAL A 42 5.20 16.50 -4.41
CA VAL A 42 5.15 17.31 -3.18
C VAL A 42 3.91 16.95 -2.37
N ARG A 43 2.73 16.98 -3.01
CA ARG A 43 1.46 16.69 -2.35
C ARG A 43 1.38 15.24 -1.85
N ALA A 44 1.86 14.28 -2.64
CA ALA A 44 1.91 12.88 -2.24
C ALA A 44 2.89 12.65 -1.08
N PHE A 45 4.06 13.30 -1.11
CA PHE A 45 5.04 13.21 -0.05
C PHE A 45 4.51 13.83 1.25
N SER A 46 3.87 15.01 1.19
CA SER A 46 3.19 15.60 2.34
C SER A 46 2.09 14.71 2.92
N LEU A 47 1.39 13.91 2.10
CA LEU A 47 0.42 12.93 2.60
C LEU A 47 1.09 11.78 3.34
N LEU A 48 2.20 11.24 2.82
CA LEU A 48 3.03 10.27 3.56
C LEU A 48 3.53 10.88 4.89
N GLU A 49 3.76 12.18 4.84
CA GLU A 49 4.07 13.20 5.85
C GLU A 49 3.02 13.55 6.91
N SER A 50 1.79 13.04 6.79
CA SER A 50 0.63 13.69 7.44
C SER A 50 0.10 12.96 8.67
N GLY A 51 0.36 11.65 8.79
CA GLY A 51 -0.33 10.81 9.77
C GLY A 51 -1.78 10.50 9.42
N ASN A 52 -2.25 10.84 8.22
CA ASN A 52 -3.65 10.69 7.82
C ASN A 52 -3.93 9.51 6.89
N MET A 53 -2.94 8.67 6.60
CA MET A 53 -3.08 7.55 5.68
C MET A 53 -3.23 6.22 6.43
N PHE A 54 -4.28 5.48 6.08
CA PHE A 54 -4.67 4.24 6.74
C PHE A 54 -4.81 3.10 5.73
N ILE A 55 -4.31 1.93 6.11
CA ILE A 55 -4.49 0.66 5.41
C ILE A 55 -5.28 -0.25 6.34
N TYR A 56 -6.58 -0.38 6.09
CA TYR A 56 -7.44 -1.29 6.84
C TYR A 56 -7.43 -2.66 6.19
N ILE A 57 -7.16 -3.71 6.97
CA ILE A 57 -7.11 -5.09 6.50
C ILE A 57 -8.20 -5.88 7.21
N TRP A 58 -9.04 -6.56 6.43
CA TRP A 58 -10.02 -7.48 6.99
C TRP A 58 -9.31 -8.71 7.56
N ASN A 59 -9.40 -8.89 8.87
CA ASN A 59 -8.76 -10.01 9.55
C ASN A 59 -9.70 -11.20 9.61
N ASP A 60 -9.59 -12.08 8.61
CA ASP A 60 -10.21 -13.39 8.64
C ASP A 60 -9.22 -14.49 9.04
N GLU A 61 -9.73 -15.72 9.18
CA GLU A 61 -8.90 -16.88 9.50
C GLU A 61 -7.78 -17.10 8.48
N LYS A 62 -7.99 -16.73 7.20
CA LYS A 62 -6.98 -16.87 6.15
C LYS A 62 -5.84 -15.88 6.36
N TYR A 63 -6.14 -14.61 6.65
CA TYR A 63 -5.12 -13.60 6.93
C TYR A 63 -4.29 -13.97 8.16
N THR A 64 -4.93 -14.50 9.20
CA THR A 64 -4.22 -14.99 10.39
C THR A 64 -3.26 -16.14 10.05
N GLN A 65 -3.69 -17.09 9.21
CA GLN A 65 -2.83 -18.19 8.76
C GLN A 65 -1.65 -17.71 7.90
N LEU A 66 -1.85 -16.68 7.07
CA LEU A 66 -0.80 -16.10 6.25
C LEU A 66 0.30 -15.47 7.12
N ILE A 67 -0.07 -14.68 8.14
CA ILE A 67 0.91 -14.10 9.08
C ILE A 67 1.72 -15.20 9.78
N GLN A 68 1.05 -16.26 10.23
CA GLN A 68 1.73 -17.40 10.89
C GLN A 68 2.70 -18.11 9.93
N ALA A 69 2.33 -18.28 8.66
CA ALA A 69 3.22 -18.88 7.66
C ALA A 69 4.46 -18.02 7.42
N THR A 70 4.30 -16.68 7.37
CA THR A 70 5.42 -15.73 7.24
C THR A 70 6.34 -15.78 8.46
N GLU A 71 5.78 -15.87 9.69
CA GLU A 71 6.56 -16.01 10.93
C GLU A 71 7.44 -17.28 10.92
N VAL A 72 6.90 -18.41 10.47
CA VAL A 72 7.67 -19.66 10.34
C VAL A 72 8.76 -19.53 9.28
N ALA A 73 8.49 -18.87 8.15
CA ALA A 73 9.47 -18.69 7.08
C ALA A 73 10.66 -17.83 7.51
N GLU A 74 10.43 -16.72 8.22
CA GLU A 74 11.50 -15.85 8.73
C GLU A 74 12.38 -16.59 9.76
N ASN A 75 11.77 -17.41 10.63
CA ASN A 75 12.50 -18.20 11.63
C ASN A 75 13.39 -19.29 11.01
N VAL A 76 12.98 -19.86 9.87
CA VAL A 76 13.77 -20.87 9.13
C VAL A 76 14.96 -20.23 8.39
N HIS A 77 14.84 -18.98 7.92
CA HIS A 77 15.96 -18.25 7.31
C HIS A 77 16.94 -17.63 8.34
N GLY A 78 16.52 -17.51 9.62
CA GLY A 78 17.32 -16.93 10.69
C GLY A 78 18.22 -17.88 11.49
N THR A 79 18.19 -19.19 11.25
CA THR A 79 18.86 -20.14 12.14
C THR A 79 20.36 -20.31 11.84
N LYS A 80 21.21 -19.52 12.51
CA LYS A 80 22.47 -20.06 13.02
C LYS A 80 22.14 -21.05 14.13
N ALA A 81 22.72 -22.23 14.07
CA ALA A 81 22.52 -23.32 15.02
C ALA A 81 22.79 -22.88 16.46
N THR A 82 21.75 -22.90 17.30
CA THR A 82 21.87 -23.19 18.73
C THR A 82 20.61 -23.90 19.21
N ASP A 83 20.85 -25.12 19.66
CA ASP A 83 20.18 -25.98 20.63
C ASP A 83 18.64 -26.03 20.77
N VAL A 84 18.20 -27.28 20.85
CA VAL A 84 16.84 -27.77 20.95
C VAL A 84 16.22 -27.42 22.30
N GLY A 85 15.17 -26.58 22.28
CA GLY A 85 14.22 -26.43 23.38
C GLY A 85 12.81 -26.70 22.87
N ILE A 86 12.24 -27.85 23.24
CA ILE A 86 10.86 -28.22 22.95
C ILE A 86 9.93 -27.24 23.68
N GLY A 87 9.38 -26.28 22.94
CA GLY A 87 8.41 -25.29 23.42
C GLY A 87 6.97 -25.68 23.08
N ASP A 88 6.11 -25.63 24.09
CA ASP A 88 4.70 -26.02 24.17
C ASP A 88 3.81 -25.45 23.02
N PRO A 89 3.00 -26.26 22.30
CA PRO A 89 2.22 -25.83 21.14
C PRO A 89 0.96 -25.00 21.46
N ASN A 90 0.89 -24.34 22.62
CA ASN A 90 -0.34 -23.71 23.12
C ASN A 90 -0.21 -22.19 23.39
N ARG A 91 0.52 -21.46 22.55
CA ARG A 91 0.41 -19.99 22.50
C ARG A 91 -0.90 -19.60 21.80
N GLN A 92 -1.98 -19.53 22.57
CA GLN A 92 -3.23 -18.90 22.13
C GLN A 92 -2.95 -17.41 21.84
N TYR A 93 -2.90 -17.06 20.55
CA TYR A 93 -3.05 -15.68 20.12
C TYR A 93 -4.36 -15.14 20.71
N ARG A 94 -4.29 -14.03 21.46
CA ARG A 94 -5.45 -13.35 22.05
C ARG A 94 -6.42 -13.00 20.92
N SER A 95 -7.46 -13.82 20.78
CA SER A 95 -8.71 -13.48 20.10
C SER A 95 -9.30 -12.24 20.79
N CYS A 96 -9.84 -11.32 20.00
CA CYS A 96 -10.45 -10.07 20.48
C CYS A 96 -11.52 -10.36 21.54
N GLY A 97 -11.15 -10.23 22.81
CA GLY A 97 -12.01 -10.41 23.97
C GLY A 97 -12.13 -9.10 24.73
N ASN A 98 -13.36 -8.75 25.11
CA ASN A 98 -13.70 -7.53 25.83
C ASN A 98 -12.95 -7.37 27.17
N ALA A 99 -12.63 -6.12 27.48
CA ALA A 99 -11.79 -5.63 28.57
C ALA A 99 -12.18 -6.07 29.99
N ALA A 100 -11.18 -6.31 30.84
CA ALA A 100 -11.07 -5.77 32.20
C ALA A 100 -9.67 -6.04 32.81
N ASP A 101 -9.07 -4.98 33.36
CA ASP A 101 -8.01 -4.90 34.38
C ASP A 101 -6.76 -5.79 34.24
N TYR A 102 -5.61 -5.18 33.88
CA TYR A 102 -4.32 -5.11 34.61
C TYR A 102 -3.30 -4.36 33.73
N PRO A 103 -2.44 -3.47 34.27
CA PRO A 103 -1.35 -2.89 33.50
C PRO A 103 -0.18 -3.88 33.46
N GLU A 104 -0.17 -4.77 32.46
CA GLU A 104 1.06 -5.47 32.07
C GLU A 104 1.79 -4.60 31.04
N GLU A 105 2.96 -4.10 31.41
CA GLU A 105 3.89 -3.44 30.49
C GLU A 105 4.30 -4.46 29.41
N GLU A 106 3.70 -4.38 28.22
CA GLU A 106 4.13 -5.17 27.07
C GLU A 106 5.53 -4.70 26.61
N PRO A 107 6.46 -5.63 26.32
CA PRO A 107 7.78 -5.26 25.85
C PRO A 107 7.66 -4.63 24.47
N GLU A 108 8.10 -3.37 24.33
CA GLU A 108 8.02 -2.54 23.11
C GLU A 108 8.58 -3.22 21.83
N GLY A 109 9.33 -4.32 21.96
CA GLY A 109 9.82 -5.13 20.84
C GLY A 109 8.75 -5.98 20.13
N SER A 110 7.68 -6.44 20.82
CA SER A 110 6.72 -7.41 20.24
C SER A 110 5.88 -6.81 19.12
N HIS A 111 5.41 -5.56 19.30
CA HIS A 111 4.53 -4.89 18.35
C HIS A 111 5.25 -4.50 17.06
N SER A 112 6.51 -4.06 17.16
CA SER A 112 7.31 -3.71 15.98
C SER A 112 7.60 -4.94 15.13
N GLU A 113 7.96 -6.07 15.73
CA GLU A 113 8.17 -7.33 15.01
C GLU A 113 6.88 -7.82 14.34
N GLN A 114 5.76 -7.80 15.07
CA GLN A 114 4.45 -8.22 14.54
C GLN A 114 3.99 -7.37 13.34
N LEU A 115 4.18 -6.06 13.36
CA LEU A 115 3.89 -5.19 12.21
C LEU A 115 4.77 -5.53 10.99
N GLY A 116 5.99 -6.06 11.23
CA GLY A 116 6.88 -6.50 10.15
C GLY A 116 6.33 -7.69 9.40
N LEU A 117 5.91 -8.70 10.16
CA LEU A 117 5.26 -9.89 9.63
C LEU A 117 3.97 -9.53 8.89
N GLN A 118 3.17 -8.60 9.43
CA GLN A 118 1.97 -8.11 8.76
C GLN A 118 2.27 -7.43 7.42
N ILE A 119 3.31 -6.58 7.37
CA ILE A 119 3.74 -5.91 6.13
C ILE A 119 4.21 -6.95 5.10
N ALA A 120 5.07 -7.90 5.49
CA ALA A 120 5.56 -8.95 4.61
C ALA A 120 4.40 -9.80 4.05
N ALA A 121 3.53 -10.30 4.93
CA ALA A 121 2.36 -11.08 4.54
C ALA A 121 1.43 -10.29 3.61
N PHE A 122 1.26 -8.98 3.85
CA PHE A 122 0.47 -8.09 3.00
C PHE A 122 1.06 -7.96 1.59
N TYR A 123 2.37 -7.75 1.44
CA TYR A 123 2.99 -7.64 0.10
C TYR A 123 2.93 -8.94 -0.69
N GLU A 124 3.22 -10.07 -0.05
CA GLU A 124 3.26 -11.38 -0.72
C GLU A 124 1.85 -11.84 -1.15
N ASN A 125 0.84 -11.52 -0.36
CA ASN A 125 -0.50 -12.09 -0.52
C ASN A 125 -1.58 -11.05 -0.85
N ARG A 126 -1.21 -9.81 -1.20
CA ARG A 126 -2.14 -8.67 -1.36
C ARG A 126 -3.40 -9.00 -2.17
N GLN A 127 -3.24 -9.76 -3.25
CA GLN A 127 -4.35 -10.11 -4.17
C GLN A 127 -5.42 -11.01 -3.54
N GLN A 128 -5.08 -11.70 -2.46
CA GLN A 128 -5.99 -12.60 -1.74
C GLN A 128 -6.62 -11.91 -0.52
N LEU A 129 -6.16 -10.71 -0.17
CA LEU A 129 -6.60 -9.98 1.01
C LEU A 129 -7.70 -8.99 0.66
N LEU A 130 -8.67 -8.87 1.55
CA LEU A 130 -9.64 -7.78 1.52
C LEU A 130 -9.08 -6.61 2.34
N TYR A 131 -8.74 -5.52 1.66
CA TYR A 131 -8.20 -4.32 2.30
C TYR A 131 -8.86 -3.04 1.77
N ARG A 132 -8.67 -1.94 2.50
CA ARG A 132 -9.11 -0.59 2.14
C ARG A 132 -8.00 0.40 2.40
N LEU A 133 -7.78 1.27 1.42
CA LEU A 133 -6.85 2.39 1.52
C LEU A 133 -7.69 3.65 1.74
N ILE A 134 -7.53 4.27 2.89
CA ILE A 134 -8.34 5.42 3.31
C ILE A 134 -7.40 6.54 3.73
N ILE A 135 -7.69 7.75 3.29
CA ILE A 135 -7.11 8.97 3.85
C ILE A 135 -8.19 9.67 4.66
N LYS A 136 -7.85 10.00 5.90
CA LYS A 136 -8.68 10.86 6.75
C LYS A 136 -8.41 12.31 6.38
N GLU A 137 -9.45 13.07 6.03
CA GLU A 137 -9.28 14.51 5.80
C GLU A 137 -9.09 15.27 7.13
N GLU A 138 -8.48 16.44 7.06
CA GLU A 138 -8.13 17.22 8.26
C GLU A 138 -9.37 17.81 8.95
N HIS A 139 -10.43 18.10 8.20
CA HIS A 139 -11.67 18.62 8.74
C HIS A 139 -12.63 17.48 9.10
N GLU A 140 -13.29 17.57 10.25
CA GLU A 140 -14.19 16.52 10.74
C GLU A 140 -15.46 16.34 9.89
N ASP A 141 -15.85 17.39 9.16
CA ASP A 141 -17.02 17.39 8.27
C ASP A 141 -16.73 16.79 6.90
N ASP A 142 -15.46 16.58 6.57
CA ASP A 142 -15.04 16.09 5.27
C ASP A 142 -15.14 14.56 5.18
N SER A 143 -15.58 14.08 4.01
CA SER A 143 -15.70 12.66 3.74
C SER A 143 -14.32 12.02 3.56
N PRO A 144 -14.06 10.83 4.14
CA PRO A 144 -12.80 10.15 3.94
C PRO A 144 -12.56 9.81 2.47
N ILE A 145 -11.31 9.92 2.03
CA ILE A 145 -10.92 9.61 0.66
C ILE A 145 -10.59 8.12 0.55
N TYR A 146 -11.30 7.42 -0.31
CA TYR A 146 -11.07 6.03 -0.66
C TYR A 146 -10.13 5.92 -1.87
N VAL A 147 -9.20 4.97 -1.82
CA VAL A 147 -8.27 4.65 -2.91
C VAL A 147 -8.31 3.16 -3.22
N ASP A 148 -8.33 2.84 -4.51
CA ASP A 148 -8.22 1.49 -5.04
C ASP A 148 -7.12 1.46 -6.11
N LEU A 149 -5.97 0.88 -5.76
CA LEU A 149 -4.83 0.79 -6.68
C LEU A 149 -5.02 -0.27 -7.76
N ASP A 150 -5.76 -1.34 -7.47
CA ASP A 150 -5.94 -2.45 -8.41
C ASP A 150 -6.87 -2.03 -9.56
N HIS A 151 -7.80 -1.11 -9.31
CA HIS A 151 -8.65 -0.47 -10.33
C HIS A 151 -8.22 0.95 -10.73
N TRP A 152 -7.16 1.46 -10.09
CA TRP A 152 -6.65 2.83 -10.27
C TRP A 152 -7.73 3.90 -10.11
N PHE A 153 -8.41 3.86 -8.97
CA PHE A 153 -9.51 4.73 -8.61
C PHE A 153 -9.21 5.48 -7.31
N CYS A 154 -9.71 6.72 -7.22
CA CYS A 154 -9.72 7.50 -6.00
C CYS A 154 -11.00 8.32 -5.93
N SER A 155 -11.62 8.41 -4.75
CA SER A 155 -12.87 9.17 -4.57
C SER A 155 -12.68 10.69 -4.50
N CYS A 156 -11.44 11.19 -4.51
CA CYS A 156 -11.19 12.63 -4.39
C CYS A 156 -11.64 13.44 -5.61
N ASP A 157 -11.93 14.72 -5.38
CA ASP A 157 -12.38 15.65 -6.42
C ASP A 157 -11.37 15.82 -7.56
N GLU A 158 -10.06 15.82 -7.26
CA GLU A 158 -9.02 15.90 -8.31
C GLU A 158 -9.11 14.73 -9.28
N PHE A 159 -9.27 13.51 -8.77
CA PHE A 159 -9.38 12.32 -9.61
C PHE A 159 -10.67 12.37 -10.44
N ASN A 160 -11.80 12.71 -9.81
CA ASN A 160 -13.08 12.83 -10.49
C ASN A 160 -13.06 13.91 -11.57
N GLY A 161 -12.42 15.05 -11.33
CA GLY A 161 -12.22 16.11 -12.31
C GLY A 161 -11.38 15.64 -13.50
N LEU A 162 -10.25 14.99 -13.26
CA LEU A 162 -9.41 14.43 -14.33
C LEU A 162 -10.12 13.34 -15.14
N LEU A 163 -10.90 12.50 -14.47
CA LEU A 163 -11.69 11.45 -15.12
C LEU A 163 -12.81 12.07 -15.98
N HIS A 164 -13.49 13.09 -15.47
CA HIS A 164 -14.50 13.83 -16.20
C HIS A 164 -13.92 14.52 -17.43
N ASP A 165 -12.77 15.18 -17.30
CA ASP A 165 -12.09 15.85 -18.41
C ASP A 165 -11.61 14.86 -19.47
N ALA A 166 -11.09 13.70 -19.04
CA ALA A 166 -10.72 12.63 -19.94
C ALA A 166 -11.92 12.05 -20.69
N ALA A 167 -13.04 11.81 -19.99
CA ALA A 167 -14.27 11.26 -20.56
C ALA A 167 -15.00 12.26 -21.48
N SER A 168 -14.88 13.56 -21.18
CA SER A 168 -15.48 14.65 -21.97
C SER A 168 -14.62 15.05 -23.16
N SER A 169 -13.40 14.52 -23.28
CA SER A 169 -12.53 14.80 -24.41
C SER A 169 -13.22 14.37 -25.71
N PRO A 170 -13.28 15.23 -26.75
CA PRO A 170 -13.90 14.89 -28.03
C PRO A 170 -13.17 13.75 -28.75
N THR A 171 -11.95 13.44 -28.32
CA THR A 171 -11.15 12.31 -28.82
C THR A 171 -11.43 11.02 -28.07
N PHE A 172 -12.13 11.05 -26.94
CA PHE A 172 -12.36 9.89 -26.09
C PHE A 172 -13.32 8.91 -26.78
N HIS A 173 -12.74 7.90 -27.40
CA HIS A 173 -13.46 6.90 -28.18
C HIS A 173 -13.42 5.51 -27.52
N SER A 174 -12.44 5.25 -26.64
CA SER A 174 -12.30 3.97 -25.95
C SER A 174 -11.44 4.05 -24.68
N LYS A 175 -11.54 2.99 -23.84
CA LYS A 175 -10.68 2.78 -22.66
C LYS A 175 -9.17 2.83 -22.98
N GLU A 176 -8.80 2.54 -24.23
CA GLU A 176 -7.41 2.49 -24.72
C GLU A 176 -6.71 3.86 -24.68
N GLU A 177 -7.46 4.95 -24.52
CA GLU A 177 -6.89 6.28 -24.34
C GLU A 177 -6.31 6.51 -22.95
N LEU A 178 -6.82 5.80 -21.94
CA LEU A 178 -6.38 5.87 -20.55
C LEU A 178 -5.47 4.71 -20.17
N THR A 179 -5.44 3.64 -20.96
CA THR A 179 -4.58 2.49 -20.71
C THR A 179 -3.48 2.33 -21.77
N SER A 180 -2.38 1.72 -21.38
CA SER A 180 -1.32 1.22 -22.25
C SER A 180 -1.15 -0.26 -21.98
N SER A 181 -1.03 -1.06 -23.04
CA SER A 181 -0.68 -2.48 -22.94
C SER A 181 0.78 -2.67 -23.31
N TYR A 182 1.54 -3.31 -22.43
CA TYR A 182 2.93 -3.66 -22.66
C TYR A 182 3.04 -5.18 -22.74
N THR A 183 3.79 -5.71 -23.71
CA THR A 183 4.20 -7.13 -23.64
C THR A 183 5.13 -7.29 -22.45
N GLU A 184 5.03 -8.41 -21.75
CA GLU A 184 5.95 -8.81 -20.68
C GLU A 184 7.37 -8.94 -21.26
N ASN A 185 8.09 -7.82 -21.40
CA ASN A 185 9.54 -7.85 -21.49
C ASN A 185 10.00 -8.28 -20.09
N THR A 186 10.63 -9.45 -20.01
CA THR A 186 11.04 -10.13 -18.78
C THR A 186 11.90 -9.28 -17.84
N ASP A 187 12.47 -8.17 -18.31
CA ASP A 187 13.32 -7.26 -17.53
C ASP A 187 12.56 -6.10 -16.85
N ASN A 188 11.32 -5.81 -17.28
CA ASN A 188 10.53 -4.68 -16.80
C ASN A 188 9.44 -5.13 -15.81
N GLN A 189 9.87 -5.54 -14.61
CA GLN A 189 9.01 -5.85 -13.46
C GLN A 189 8.38 -4.58 -12.83
N ASP A 190 7.85 -3.67 -13.65
CA ASP A 190 7.18 -2.48 -13.15
C ASP A 190 5.74 -2.83 -12.71
N SER A 191 5.41 -2.51 -11.45
CA SER A 191 4.08 -2.67 -10.87
C SER A 191 3.33 -1.34 -10.71
N PHE A 192 4.00 -0.20 -10.95
CA PHE A 192 3.43 1.13 -10.80
C PHE A 192 2.38 1.39 -11.88
N ALA A 193 1.19 1.82 -11.45
CA ALA A 193 0.02 2.06 -12.30
C ALA A 193 -0.46 0.82 -13.07
N ARG A 194 -0.05 -0.38 -12.64
CA ARG A 194 -0.54 -1.64 -13.22
C ARG A 194 -1.94 -1.95 -12.69
N LEU A 195 -2.87 -2.31 -13.57
CA LEU A 195 -4.21 -2.75 -13.17
C LEU A 195 -4.17 -4.19 -12.68
N GLY A 196 -4.85 -4.46 -11.57
CA GLY A 196 -4.77 -5.70 -10.78
C GLY A 196 -5.87 -6.72 -11.07
N THR A 197 -6.57 -6.65 -12.20
CA THR A 197 -7.64 -7.62 -12.52
C THR A 197 -7.06 -8.94 -13.02
N LEU A 198 -7.60 -10.05 -12.51
CA LEU A 198 -7.20 -11.46 -12.71
C LEU A 198 -6.92 -11.90 -14.16
N ASP A 199 -7.41 -11.16 -15.17
CA ASP A 199 -7.32 -11.51 -16.60
C ASP A 199 -6.52 -10.50 -17.45
N LEU A 200 -5.98 -9.42 -16.86
CA LEU A 200 -5.32 -8.32 -17.59
C LEU A 200 -3.86 -8.14 -17.16
N THR A 201 -3.02 -9.15 -17.39
CA THR A 201 -1.58 -8.97 -17.22
C THR A 201 -1.04 -7.98 -18.26
N GLY A 202 -0.20 -7.05 -17.82
CA GLY A 202 0.47 -6.08 -18.71
C GLY A 202 -0.34 -4.84 -19.10
N ILE A 203 -1.50 -4.58 -18.47
CA ILE A 203 -2.24 -3.32 -18.66
C ILE A 203 -1.87 -2.30 -17.58
N PHE A 204 -1.50 -1.10 -18.02
CA PHE A 204 -1.12 0.01 -17.18
C PHE A 204 -2.00 1.22 -17.47
N ILE A 205 -2.31 2.00 -16.45
CA ILE A 205 -2.92 3.32 -16.65
C ILE A 205 -1.85 4.31 -17.10
N LYS A 206 -2.21 5.17 -18.05
CA LYS A 206 -1.45 6.36 -18.42
C LYS A 206 -1.57 7.38 -17.29
N HIS A 207 -0.77 7.19 -16.26
CA HIS A 207 -0.77 8.00 -15.05
C HIS A 207 -0.49 9.49 -15.31
N GLU A 208 0.09 9.86 -16.46
CA GLU A 208 0.23 11.28 -16.82
C GLU A 208 -1.13 11.96 -17.04
N LYS A 209 -2.14 11.20 -17.44
CA LYS A 209 -3.51 11.69 -17.67
C LYS A 209 -4.38 11.61 -16.42
N LEU A 210 -4.29 10.49 -15.70
CA LEU A 210 -5.20 10.18 -14.61
C LEU A 210 -4.42 9.75 -13.37
N MET A 211 -4.08 10.72 -12.52
CA MET A 211 -3.41 10.48 -11.23
C MET A 211 -3.57 11.71 -10.34
N CYS A 212 -4.04 11.48 -9.11
CA CYS A 212 -4.05 12.45 -8.02
C CYS A 212 -2.92 12.14 -7.02
N SER A 213 -2.71 13.02 -6.03
CA SER A 213 -1.70 12.82 -4.98
C SER A 213 -1.93 11.56 -4.14
N HIS A 214 -3.20 11.19 -3.88
CA HIS A 214 -3.57 10.02 -3.09
C HIS A 214 -3.17 8.70 -3.76
N LEU A 215 -3.45 8.58 -5.07
CA LEU A 215 -3.03 7.44 -5.88
C LEU A 215 -1.50 7.33 -5.90
N LEU A 216 -0.80 8.45 -6.11
CA LEU A 216 0.65 8.47 -6.12
C LEU A 216 1.22 8.05 -4.76
N ALA A 217 0.69 8.57 -3.65
CA ALA A 217 1.15 8.24 -2.30
C ALA A 217 1.00 6.74 -1.99
N PHE A 218 -0.19 6.17 -2.23
CA PHE A 218 -0.40 4.74 -2.01
C PHE A 218 0.35 3.87 -3.03
N ALA A 219 0.54 4.32 -4.27
CA ALA A 219 1.35 3.60 -5.25
C ALA A 219 2.84 3.59 -4.85
N ILE A 220 3.38 4.69 -4.29
CA ILE A 220 4.72 4.74 -3.72
C ILE A 220 4.86 3.70 -2.62
N LEU A 221 3.88 3.60 -1.72
CA LEU A 221 3.88 2.58 -0.68
C LEU A 221 3.80 1.19 -1.31
N LEU A 222 2.71 0.85 -1.98
CA LEU A 222 2.31 -0.54 -2.24
C LEU A 222 2.73 -1.10 -3.59
N GLN A 223 3.11 -0.28 -4.57
CA GLN A 223 3.50 -0.73 -5.92
C GLN A 223 5.01 -0.64 -6.17
N THR A 224 5.83 -0.43 -5.13
CA THR A 224 7.30 -0.32 -5.25
C THR A 224 8.01 -1.51 -4.61
N HIS A 225 8.28 -1.44 -3.30
CA HIS A 225 8.98 -2.46 -2.53
C HIS A 225 8.57 -2.36 -1.05
N GLU A 226 8.54 -3.50 -0.37
CA GLU A 226 8.14 -3.63 1.04
C GLU A 226 8.88 -2.68 1.99
N LYS A 227 10.17 -2.47 1.73
CA LYS A 227 11.02 -1.53 2.50
C LYS A 227 10.43 -0.12 2.59
N ILE A 228 9.70 0.34 1.58
CA ILE A 228 9.09 1.68 1.56
C ILE A 228 7.96 1.74 2.59
N LEU A 229 7.04 0.77 2.59
CA LEU A 229 5.99 0.71 3.60
C LEU A 229 6.58 0.51 5.00
N ARG A 230 7.59 -0.36 5.16
CA ARG A 230 8.28 -0.52 6.46
C ARG A 230 8.86 0.80 6.97
N TYR A 231 9.48 1.60 6.11
CA TYR A 231 10.03 2.89 6.50
C TYR A 231 8.94 3.84 7.03
N PHE A 232 7.82 3.98 6.32
CA PHE A 232 6.75 4.90 6.71
C PHE A 232 5.81 4.37 7.82
N SER A 233 5.77 3.06 8.06
CA SER A 233 4.96 2.43 9.12
C SER A 233 5.71 2.06 10.39
N LYS A 234 7.04 1.94 10.36
CA LYS A 234 7.87 1.59 11.52
C LYS A 234 8.95 2.61 11.86
N GLY A 235 9.22 3.53 10.93
CA GLY A 235 10.32 4.48 11.08
C GLY A 235 10.14 5.44 12.25
N PRO A 236 11.18 6.25 12.53
CA PRO A 236 11.14 7.27 13.58
C PRO A 236 10.02 8.31 13.38
N SER A 237 9.50 8.40 12.16
CA SER A 237 8.40 9.26 11.73
C SER A 237 7.24 8.40 11.22
N THR A 238 6.80 7.42 12.02
CA THR A 238 5.67 6.53 11.69
C THR A 238 4.40 7.36 11.45
N GLN A 239 3.92 7.33 10.22
CA GLN A 239 2.82 8.19 9.75
C GLN A 239 1.79 7.44 8.90
N ILE A 240 2.05 6.16 8.62
CA ILE A 240 1.13 5.28 7.90
C ILE A 240 0.68 4.17 8.84
N PHE A 241 -0.63 4.07 9.05
CA PHE A 241 -1.21 3.11 10.00
C PHE A 241 -1.80 1.91 9.28
N MET A 242 -1.40 0.70 9.69
CA MET A 242 -2.02 -0.55 9.26
C MET A 242 -2.90 -1.07 10.38
N ILE A 243 -4.19 -1.25 10.11
CA ILE A 243 -5.19 -1.57 11.13
C ILE A 243 -5.98 -2.81 10.71
N ASN A 244 -5.95 -3.84 11.56
CA ASN A 244 -6.73 -5.04 11.36
C ASN A 244 -8.16 -4.85 11.89
N ILE A 245 -9.15 -5.13 11.04
CA ILE A 245 -10.56 -5.06 11.38
C ILE A 245 -11.09 -6.48 11.54
N CYS A 246 -11.62 -6.80 12.72
CA CYS A 246 -12.12 -8.14 13.06
C CYS A 246 -13.66 -8.21 13.11
N SER A 247 -14.33 -7.06 13.12
CA SER A 247 -15.79 -6.96 13.20
C SER A 247 -16.38 -6.43 11.91
N THR A 248 -17.41 -7.11 11.40
CA THR A 248 -18.16 -6.66 10.21
C THR A 248 -18.76 -5.28 10.42
N ASP A 249 -19.22 -4.96 11.63
CA ASP A 249 -19.79 -3.64 11.94
C ASP A 249 -18.76 -2.52 11.82
N GLU A 250 -17.53 -2.76 12.28
CA GLU A 250 -16.42 -1.82 12.12
C GLU A 250 -16.02 -1.67 10.66
N TRP A 251 -15.98 -2.79 9.92
CA TRP A 251 -15.70 -2.76 8.49
C TRP A 251 -16.74 -1.94 7.73
N LEU A 252 -18.03 -2.13 8.01
CA LEU A 252 -19.10 -1.36 7.39
C LEU A 252 -19.06 0.11 7.79
N LYS A 253 -18.71 0.43 9.04
CA LYS A 253 -18.57 1.83 9.51
C LYS A 253 -17.54 2.62 8.70
N LEU A 254 -16.46 1.99 8.24
CA LEU A 254 -15.47 2.64 7.37
C LEU A 254 -16.09 3.20 6.08
N HIS A 255 -17.23 2.67 5.64
CA HIS A 255 -17.84 3.01 4.36
C HIS A 255 -19.02 3.99 4.47
N LEU A 256 -19.48 4.32 5.69
CA LEU A 256 -20.73 5.07 5.89
C LEU A 256 -20.68 6.49 5.33
N ASN A 257 -19.51 7.13 5.32
CA ASN A 257 -19.33 8.51 4.89
C ASN A 257 -18.52 8.64 3.58
N ILE A 258 -18.28 7.54 2.87
CA ILE A 258 -17.56 7.54 1.58
C ILE A 258 -18.48 7.92 0.41
N VAL A 259 -19.81 7.78 0.57
CA VAL A 259 -20.82 7.95 -0.49
C VAL A 259 -21.34 9.38 -0.60
#